data_AF-A0ABD2XHW5-F1
#
_entry.id   AF-A0ABD2XHW5-F1
#
_cell.length_a   1.000
_cell.length_b   1.000
_cell.length_c   1.000
_cell.angle_alpha   90.00
_cell.angle_beta   90.00
_cell.angle_gamma   90.00
#
_symmetry.space_group_name_H-M   'P 1'
#
loop_
_entity.id
_entity.type
_entity.pdbx_description
1 polymer ?
#
loop_
_entity_poly.entity_id
_entity_poly.type
_entity_poly.pdbx_seq_one_letter_code
_entity_poly.pdbx_strand_id
1 'polypeptide(L)'
;MVYVRARFCFASKAFDSKTTVVKVLTIQLVDDETIYEFTENLATQESHIKLIDLSIVKKVVKGLKIRGKFQNVWISFTGDLKEKYLDEEGNVCYDGRVSNFGRP
;
A
#
# COMPACT_ATOMS: atom_id res chain seq x y z
N MET A 1 2.68 20.61 11.99
CA MET A 1 3.08 19.34 11.35
C MET A 1 1.81 18.58 10.99
N VAL A 2 1.53 18.42 9.70
CA VAL A 2 0.35 17.67 9.23
C VAL A 2 0.72 16.20 9.21
N TYR A 3 0.16 15.40 10.11
CA TYR A 3 0.33 13.95 10.14
C TYR A 3 -0.59 13.33 9.10
N VAL A 4 -0.08 13.09 7.89
CA VAL A 4 -0.86 12.39 6.87
C VAL A 4 -0.85 10.90 7.20
N ARG A 5 -2.02 10.31 7.38
CA ARG A 5 -2.18 8.86 7.54
C ARG A 5 -2.80 8.30 6.28
N ALA A 6 -2.38 7.10 5.92
CA ALA A 6 -2.94 6.36 4.81
C ALA A 6 -3.23 4.92 5.20
N ARG A 7 -4.34 4.40 4.70
CA ARG A 7 -4.74 3.02 4.77
C ARG A 7 -4.19 2.28 3.57
N PHE A 8 -3.35 1.29 3.83
CA PHE A 8 -2.83 0.37 2.82
C PHE A 8 -3.56 -0.97 2.91
N CYS A 9 -4.02 -1.48 1.78
CA CYS A 9 -4.61 -2.80 1.69
C CYS A 9 -3.57 -3.81 1.19
N PHE A 10 -3.24 -4.79 2.03
CA PHE A 10 -2.35 -5.88 1.69
C PHE A 10 -3.17 -7.14 1.46
N ALA A 11 -2.91 -7.87 0.38
CA ALA A 11 -3.60 -9.12 0.08
C ALA A 11 -2.60 -10.22 -0.30
N SER A 12 -2.89 -11.44 0.13
CA SER A 12 -2.14 -12.61 -0.27
C SER A 12 -2.72 -13.18 -1.55
N LYS A 13 -2.00 -13.00 -2.66
CA LYS A 13 -2.39 -13.52 -3.97
C LYS A 13 -1.57 -14.78 -4.26
N ALA A 14 -2.22 -15.77 -4.85
CA ALA A 14 -1.53 -16.93 -5.37
C ALA A 14 -0.71 -16.48 -6.58
N PHE A 15 0.60 -16.72 -6.55
CA PHE A 15 1.45 -16.55 -7.72
C PHE A 15 1.46 -17.86 -8.51
N ASP A 16 1.67 -18.99 -7.84
CA ASP A 16 1.53 -20.34 -8.40
C ASP A 16 0.73 -21.28 -7.47
N SER A 17 0.52 -22.53 -7.90
CA SER A 17 -0.08 -23.59 -7.08
C SER A 17 0.62 -23.81 -5.73
N LYS A 18 1.89 -23.38 -5.58
CA LYS A 18 2.68 -23.53 -4.34
C LYS A 18 3.09 -22.22 -3.68
N THR A 19 3.10 -21.11 -4.40
CA THR A 19 3.68 -19.84 -3.94
C THR A 19 2.57 -18.82 -3.69
N THR A 20 2.53 -18.26 -2.48
CA THR A 20 1.64 -17.15 -2.14
C THR A 20 2.50 -15.92 -1.92
N VAL A 21 2.17 -14.86 -2.64
CA VAL A 21 2.87 -13.57 -2.54
C VAL A 21 1.93 -12.54 -1.91
N VAL A 22 2.44 -11.76 -0.98
CA VAL A 22 1.70 -10.60 -0.46
C VAL A 22 1.89 -9.46 -1.44
N LYS A 23 0.78 -8.82 -1.84
CA LYS A 23 0.75 -7.65 -2.70
C LYS A 23 0.09 -6.48 -1.97
N VAL A 24 0.52 -5.26 -2.27
CA VAL A 24 -0.12 -4.02 -1.82
C VAL A 24 -1.10 -3.62 -2.91
N LEU A 25 -2.39 -3.75 -2.66
CA LEU A 25 -3.41 -3.51 -3.68
C LEU A 25 -3.75 -2.03 -3.79
N THR A 26 -4.06 -1.41 -2.66
CA THR A 26 -4.57 -0.04 -2.65
C THR A 26 -3.99 0.79 -1.52
N ILE A 27 -4.07 2.10 -1.71
CA ILE A 27 -3.78 3.13 -0.74
C ILE A 27 -4.96 4.11 -0.70
N GLN A 28 -5.34 4.55 0.49
CA GLN A 28 -6.38 5.56 0.70
C GLN A 28 -5.87 6.52 1.78
N LEU A 29 -5.94 7.83 1.56
CA LEU A 29 -5.56 8.79 2.61
C LEU A 29 -6.66 8.85 3.66
N VAL A 30 -6.33 9.23 4.89
CA VAL A 30 -7.32 9.37 5.96
C VAL A 30 -8.26 10.55 5.72
N ASP A 31 -7.76 11.57 5.04
CA ASP A 31 -8.45 12.82 4.76
C ASP A 31 -9.16 12.80 3.40
N ASP A 32 -8.96 11.72 2.62
CA ASP A 32 -9.45 11.60 1.26
C ASP A 32 -10.21 10.29 1.08
N GLU A 33 -11.45 10.37 0.57
CA GLU A 33 -12.28 9.19 0.31
C GLU A 33 -11.82 8.41 -0.94
N THR A 34 -10.91 8.97 -1.73
CA THR A 34 -10.38 8.35 -2.94
C THR A 34 -9.48 7.18 -2.59
N ILE A 35 -9.80 6.04 -3.19
CA ILE A 35 -8.97 4.85 -3.14
C ILE A 35 -8.12 4.85 -4.40
N TYR A 36 -6.81 4.74 -4.23
CA TYR A 36 -5.88 4.58 -5.34
C TYR A 36 -5.41 3.14 -5.38
N GLU A 37 -5.40 2.55 -6.58
CA GLU A 37 -4.91 1.20 -6.80
C GLU A 37 -3.49 1.23 -7.34
N PHE A 38 -2.65 0.33 -6.82
CA PHE A 38 -1.34 0.08 -7.36
C PHE A 38 -1.46 -0.90 -8.53
N THR A 39 -0.97 -0.47 -9.69
CA THR A 39 -0.80 -1.34 -10.86
C THR A 39 0.02 -2.59 -10.49
N GLU A 40 -0.19 -3.73 -11.16
CA GLU A 40 0.37 -5.02 -10.74
C GLU A 40 1.89 -5.02 -10.48
N ASN A 41 2.63 -4.23 -11.27
CA ASN A 41 4.07 -4.07 -11.16
C ASN A 41 4.47 -3.35 -9.86
N LEU A 42 3.68 -2.36 -9.45
CA LEU A 42 3.90 -1.56 -8.25
C LEU A 42 3.33 -2.23 -7.02
N ALA A 43 2.30 -3.06 -7.16
CA ALA A 43 1.68 -3.82 -6.07
C ALA A 43 2.62 -4.86 -5.41
N THR A 44 3.89 -4.93 -5.80
CA THR A 44 4.89 -5.87 -5.30
C THR A 44 5.55 -5.37 -4.01
N GLN A 45 5.99 -6.32 -3.17
CA GLN A 45 6.70 -5.99 -1.93
C GLN A 45 8.02 -5.25 -2.20
N GLU A 46 8.66 -5.58 -3.31
CA GLU A 46 9.93 -5.01 -3.76
C GLU A 46 9.78 -3.54 -4.13
N SER A 47 8.61 -3.12 -4.63
CA SER A 47 8.34 -1.70 -4.81
C SER A 47 8.23 -1.01 -3.44
N HIS A 48 7.57 -1.64 -2.48
CA HIS A 48 7.24 -1.04 -1.18
C HIS A 48 8.20 -1.41 -0.03
N ILE A 49 9.51 -1.52 -0.28
CA ILE A 49 10.50 -1.97 0.72
C ILE A 49 10.44 -1.13 2.01
N LYS A 50 10.42 0.21 1.90
CA LYS A 50 10.32 1.11 3.07
C LYS A 50 9.03 0.89 3.86
N LEU A 51 7.93 0.54 3.19
CA LEU A 51 6.64 0.25 3.82
C LEU A 51 6.69 -1.08 4.57
N ILE A 52 7.26 -2.10 3.94
CA ILE A 52 7.36 -3.45 4.49
C ILE A 52 8.39 -3.55 5.60
N ASP A 53 9.37 -2.64 5.63
CA ASP A 53 10.30 -2.58 6.74
C ASP A 53 9.63 -2.17 8.06
N LEU A 54 8.49 -1.47 7.99
CA LEU A 54 7.73 -1.06 9.17
C LEU A 54 7.28 -2.27 10.00
N SER A 55 7.54 -2.22 11.31
CA SER A 55 7.20 -3.30 12.24
C SER A 55 5.73 -3.72 12.18
N ILE A 56 4.81 -2.78 11.95
CA ILE A 56 3.38 -3.06 11.80
C ILE A 56 3.10 -3.86 10.52
N VAL A 57 3.74 -3.49 9.41
CA VAL A 57 3.58 -4.17 8.12
C VAL A 57 4.25 -5.54 8.14
N LYS A 58 5.43 -5.68 8.75
CA LYS A 58 6.07 -7.00 8.95
C LYS A 58 5.13 -8.00 9.62
N LYS A 59 4.39 -7.58 10.66
CA LYS A 59 3.39 -8.41 11.35
C LYS A 59 2.23 -8.79 10.42
N VAL A 60 1.75 -7.83 9.64
CA VAL A 60 0.65 -8.01 8.69
C VAL A 60 1.04 -8.99 7.58
N VAL A 61 2.18 -8.77 6.92
CA VAL A 61 2.74 -9.66 5.88
C VAL A 61 2.94 -11.08 6.42
N LYS A 62 3.40 -11.22 7.67
CA LYS A 62 3.53 -12.53 8.33
C LYS A 62 2.16 -13.22 8.54
N GLY A 63 1.12 -12.47 8.89
CA GLY A 63 -0.26 -12.97 9.00
C GLY A 63 -0.92 -13.29 7.65
N LEU A 64 -0.48 -12.62 6.58
CA LEU A 64 -0.93 -12.82 5.20
C LEU A 64 -0.23 -13.99 4.48
N LYS A 65 0.62 -14.77 5.16
CA LYS A 65 1.12 -16.04 4.62
C LYS A 65 0.02 -17.07 4.35
N ILE A 66 -1.19 -16.84 4.88
CA ILE A 66 -2.38 -17.66 4.61
C ILE A 66 -3.03 -17.15 3.32
N ARG A 67 -3.21 -18.04 2.34
CA ARG A 67 -3.75 -17.74 1.00
C ARG A 67 -5.19 -17.20 1.07
N GLY A 68 -5.48 -16.18 0.28
CA GLY A 68 -6.83 -15.60 0.17
C GLY A 68 -7.22 -14.66 1.31
N LYS A 69 -6.25 -14.18 2.10
CA LYS A 69 -6.49 -13.16 3.12
C LYS A 69 -6.09 -11.78 2.61
N PHE A 70 -6.79 -10.78 3.09
CA PHE A 70 -6.42 -9.39 2.96
C PHE A 70 -6.50 -8.70 4.32
N GLN A 71 -5.68 -7.67 4.51
CA GLN A 71 -5.62 -6.92 5.74
C GLN A 71 -5.29 -5.46 5.44
N ASN A 72 -6.03 -4.57 6.09
CA ASN A 72 -5.86 -3.14 5.97
C ASN A 72 -5.00 -2.62 7.11
N VAL A 73 -4.04 -1.75 6.80
CA VAL A 73 -3.10 -1.21 7.78
C VAL A 73 -3.08 0.31 7.65
N TRP A 74 -3.31 0.98 8.77
CA TRP A 74 -3.15 2.43 8.85
C TRP A 74 -1.69 2.76 9.15
N ILE A 75 -1.07 3.52 8.26
CA ILE A 75 0.33 3.93 8.35
C ILE A 75 0.38 5.44 8.36
N SER A 76 1.14 6.00 9.28
CA SER A 76 1.40 7.44 9.31
C SER A 76 2.60 7.71 8.41
N PHE A 77 2.44 8.60 7.43
CA PHE A 77 3.54 9.06 6.60
C PHE A 77 4.48 9.95 7.42
N THR A 78 5.76 9.60 7.42
CA THR A 78 6.83 10.32 8.11
C THR A 78 7.99 10.55 7.17
N GLY A 79 8.48 11.79 7.05
CA GLY A 79 9.65 12.16 6.25
C GLY A 79 9.63 11.56 4.86
N ASP A 80 10.65 10.76 4.54
CA ASP A 80 10.84 10.03 3.29
C ASP A 80 9.63 9.23 2.78
N LEU A 81 8.83 8.64 3.69
CA LEU A 81 7.68 7.84 3.27
C LEU A 81 6.59 8.76 2.70
N LYS A 82 6.50 10.00 3.17
CA LYS A 82 5.56 10.98 2.66
C LYS A 82 5.92 11.33 1.22
N GLU A 83 7.17 11.75 0.99
CA GLU A 83 7.66 12.19 -0.33
C GLU A 83 7.61 11.09 -1.40
N LYS A 84 7.59 9.81 -0.99
CA LYS A 84 7.53 8.69 -1.92
C LYS A 84 6.10 8.32 -2.36
N TYR A 85 5.09 8.69 -1.59
CA TYR A 85 3.70 8.31 -1.84
C TYR A 85 2.78 9.52 -2.03
N LEU A 86 3.23 10.72 -1.66
CA LEU A 86 2.51 11.96 -1.81
C LEU A 86 3.32 12.91 -2.68
N ASP A 87 2.61 13.65 -3.52
CA ASP A 87 3.16 14.76 -4.29
C ASP A 87 3.27 16.05 -3.45
N GLU A 88 3.78 17.14 -4.03
CA GLU A 88 3.89 18.44 -3.37
C GLU A 88 2.52 19.00 -2.95
N GLU A 89 1.47 18.66 -3.69
CA GLU A 89 0.08 19.00 -3.36
C GLU A 89 -0.54 18.11 -2.26
N GLY A 90 0.14 17.05 -1.82
CA GLY A 90 -0.37 16.11 -0.83
C GLY A 90 -1.31 15.03 -1.40
N ASN A 91 -1.44 14.96 -2.73
CA ASN A 91 -2.16 13.92 -3.43
C ASN A 91 -1.36 12.61 -3.47
N VAL A 92 -2.05 11.46 -3.50
CA VAL A 92 -1.36 10.18 -3.67
C VAL A 92 -0.68 10.15 -5.04
N CYS A 93 0.65 10.06 -5.02
CA CYS A 93 1.48 9.92 -6.21
C CYS A 93 2.61 8.93 -5.87
N TYR A 94 2.49 7.70 -6.38
CA TYR A 94 3.55 6.70 -6.26
C TYR A 94 4.16 6.49 -7.65
N ASP A 95 5.37 7.02 -7.85
CA ASP A 95 6.11 6.96 -9.13
C ASP A 95 5.31 7.49 -10.35
N GLY A 96 4.34 8.39 -10.11
CA GLY A 96 3.44 8.90 -11.16
C GLY A 96 2.47 7.86 -11.76
N ARG A 97 2.26 6.72 -11.09
CA ARG A 97 1.59 5.54 -11.69
C ARG A 97 0.49 4.89 -10.85
N VAL A 98 -0.08 5.64 -9.91
CA VAL A 98 -1.28 5.19 -9.20
C VAL A 98 -2.51 5.46 -10.06
N SER A 99 -3.41 4.50 -10.13
CA SER A 99 -4.70 4.70 -10.79
C SER A 99 -5.73 5.11 -9.74
N ASN A 100 -6.42 6.22 -9.97
CA ASN A 100 -7.53 6.64 -9.13
C ASN A 100 -8.67 5.63 -9.33
N PHE A 101 -9.06 4.94 -8.25
CA PHE A 101 -10.23 4.06 -8.23
C PHE A 101 -11.48 4.91 -7.91
N GLY A 102 -11.70 5.92 -8.75
CA GLY A 102 -12.90 6.73 -8.77
C GLY A 102 -13.84 6.09 -9.78
N ARG A 103 -15.06 5.75 -9.35
CA ARG A 103 -16.13 5.41 -10.29
C ARG A 103 -16.29 6.55 -11.32
N PRO A 104 -16.68 6.23 -12.57
CA PRO A 104 -16.96 7.23 -13.61
C PRO A 104 -18.00 8.26 -13.16
#